data_AF-A0A938GW59-F1
#
_entry.id   AF-A0A938GW59-F1
#
_cell.length_a   1.000
_cell.length_b   1.000
_cell.length_c   1.000
_cell.angle_alpha   90.00
_cell.angle_beta   90.00
_cell.angle_gamma   90.00
#
_symmetry.space_group_name_H-M   'P 1'
#
loop_
_entity.id
_entity.type
_entity.pdbx_description
1 polymer ?
#
loop_
_entity_poly.entity_id
_entity_poly.type
_entity_poly.pdbx_seq_one_letter_code
_entity_poly.pdbx_strand_id
1 'polypeptide(L)'
;MKKATSASRQARIRELLSRQPEVSVADLAQQFGASEMTIRRDLNALEARAQIQRTHGGATLTERMILEFDYRARREANQAAKRAIAAEAYKFVQSGQRLILDTGTTALELAMLLKGGLKLTVITPSLAVASELQHASAVEVILLGGMLREGNPDLTGPLTEHGLEMFAADLAFQGADGIGVDGSIYNSDLRLARVDQIMRR
;
A
#
# COMPACT_ATOMS: atom_id res chain seq x y z
N MET A 1 5.41 33.76 14.85
CA MET A 1 5.28 32.35 14.40
C MET A 1 3.82 31.92 14.58
N LYS A 2 3.14 31.42 13.53
CA LYS A 2 1.75 30.95 13.63
C LYS A 2 1.71 29.68 14.49
N LYS A 3 0.87 29.64 15.54
CA LYS A 3 0.62 28.43 16.35
C LYS A 3 0.09 27.32 15.42
N ALA A 4 0.71 26.14 15.45
CA ALA A 4 0.23 24.99 14.69
C ALA A 4 -1.17 24.59 15.17
N THR A 5 -2.08 24.36 14.21
CA THR A 5 -3.43 23.85 14.51
C THR A 5 -3.34 22.43 15.09
N SER A 6 -4.35 22.01 15.86
CA SER A 6 -4.38 20.65 16.42
C SER A 6 -4.25 19.58 15.33
N ALA A 7 -4.96 19.73 14.21
CA ALA A 7 -4.85 18.80 13.08
C ALA A 7 -3.44 18.73 12.46
N SER A 8 -2.78 19.88 12.26
CA SER A 8 -1.41 19.92 11.72
C SER A 8 -0.40 19.31 12.71
N ARG A 9 -0.58 19.56 14.02
CA ARG A 9 0.27 18.97 15.06
C ARG A 9 0.07 17.46 15.17
N GLN A 10 -1.17 16.98 15.16
CA GLN A 10 -1.49 15.55 15.13
C GLN A 10 -0.85 14.84 13.93
N ALA A 11 -0.91 15.45 12.74
CA ALA A 11 -0.25 14.90 11.55
C ALA A 11 1.28 14.80 11.71
N ARG A 12 1.92 15.85 12.24
CA ARG A 12 3.37 15.87 12.49
C ARG A 12 3.80 14.90 13.60
N ILE A 13 2.98 14.70 14.64
CA ILE A 13 3.23 13.69 15.68
C ILE A 13 3.27 12.29 15.05
N ARG A 14 2.34 11.95 14.16
CA ARG A 14 2.35 10.66 13.45
C ARG A 14 3.58 10.49 12.56
N GLU A 15 4.01 11.55 11.87
CA GLU A 15 5.23 11.52 11.05
C GLU A 15 6.51 11.36 11.90
N LEU A 16 6.56 11.96 13.08
CA LEU A 16 7.67 11.74 14.02
C LEU A 16 7.70 10.28 14.50
N LEU A 17 6.53 9.76 14.88
CA LEU A 17 6.36 8.38 15.31
C LEU A 17 6.65 7.33 14.22
N SER A 18 6.55 7.70 12.93
CA SER A 18 6.97 6.80 11.84
C SER A 18 8.48 6.71 11.66
N ARG A 19 9.24 7.62 12.27
CA ARG A 19 10.72 7.66 12.21
C ARG A 19 11.36 7.29 13.55
N GLN A 20 10.60 7.42 14.65
CA GLN A 20 11.04 7.16 16.01
C GLN A 20 9.99 6.30 16.71
N PRO A 21 10.37 5.14 17.29
CA PRO A 21 9.40 4.19 17.82
C PRO A 21 8.59 4.71 19.02
N GLU A 22 9.11 5.70 19.74
CA GLU A 22 8.43 6.34 20.87
C GLU A 22 8.71 7.86 20.88
N VAL A 23 7.73 8.64 21.36
CA VAL A 23 7.87 10.08 21.63
C VAL A 23 7.39 10.41 23.02
N SER A 24 8.02 11.39 23.70
CA SER A 24 7.58 11.86 25.01
C SER A 24 6.70 13.11 24.92
N VAL A 25 5.78 13.29 25.88
CA VAL A 25 4.94 14.49 25.97
C VAL A 25 5.78 15.76 26.13
N ALA A 26 6.87 15.68 26.89
CA ALA A 26 7.77 16.80 27.15
C ALA A 26 8.49 17.25 25.87
N ASP A 27 9.05 16.32 25.10
CA ASP A 27 9.76 16.62 23.85
C ASP A 27 8.82 17.24 22.81
N LEU A 28 7.61 16.67 22.66
CA LEU A 28 6.60 17.22 21.75
C LEU A 28 6.14 18.62 22.19
N ALA A 29 5.99 18.87 23.49
CA ALA A 29 5.60 20.17 24.02
C ALA A 29 6.66 21.24 23.68
N GLN A 30 7.94 20.90 23.87
CA GLN A 30 9.06 21.75 23.50
C GLN A 30 9.13 21.97 21.98
N GLN A 31 9.07 20.90 21.19
CA GLN A 31 9.20 20.95 19.73
C GLN A 31 8.09 21.75 19.05
N PHE A 32 6.85 21.66 19.56
CA PHE A 32 5.69 22.36 18.99
C PHE A 32 5.38 23.70 19.65
N GLY A 33 6.10 24.09 20.71
CA GLY A 33 5.82 25.31 21.49
C GLY A 33 4.40 25.30 22.09
N ALA A 34 3.97 24.15 22.59
CA ALA A 34 2.64 23.91 23.15
C ALA A 34 2.73 23.45 24.61
N SER A 35 1.67 23.63 25.40
CA SER A 35 1.64 23.07 26.76
C SER A 35 1.54 21.55 26.73
N GLU A 36 2.08 20.85 27.73
CA GLU A 36 1.92 19.41 27.86
C GLU A 36 0.46 18.96 27.86
N MET A 37 -0.44 19.75 28.47
CA MET A 37 -1.88 19.47 28.45
C MET A 37 -2.44 19.48 27.02
N THR A 38 -1.95 20.39 26.17
CA THR A 38 -2.32 20.45 24.76
C THR A 38 -1.83 19.20 24.02
N ILE A 39 -0.58 18.78 24.25
CA ILE A 39 -0.03 17.54 23.66
C ILE A 39 -0.81 16.32 24.13
N ARG A 40 -1.11 16.19 25.43
CA ARG A 40 -1.91 15.09 25.97
C ARG A 40 -3.29 15.02 25.33
N ARG A 41 -3.94 16.18 25.07
CA ARG A 41 -5.23 16.21 24.34
C ARG A 41 -5.08 15.70 22.89
N ASP A 42 -4.03 16.10 22.19
CA ASP A 42 -3.79 15.60 20.82
C ASP A 42 -3.48 14.10 20.80
N LEU A 43 -2.67 13.61 21.72
CA LEU A 43 -2.37 12.18 21.85
C LEU A 43 -3.63 11.38 22.19
N ASN A 44 -4.45 11.83 23.14
CA ASN A 44 -5.71 11.16 23.46
C ASN A 44 -6.66 11.13 22.23
N ALA A 45 -6.69 12.18 21.41
CA ALA A 45 -7.49 12.20 20.19
C ALA A 45 -6.95 11.25 19.10
N LEU A 46 -5.63 11.06 19.02
CA LEU A 46 -4.99 10.08 18.13
C LEU A 46 -5.22 8.64 18.62
N GLU A 47 -5.13 8.40 19.92
CA GLU A 47 -5.38 7.10 20.55
C GLU A 47 -6.84 6.67 20.39
N ALA A 48 -7.79 7.59 20.56
CA ALA A 48 -9.22 7.33 20.31
C ALA A 48 -9.52 6.90 18.87
N ARG A 49 -8.62 7.18 17.92
CA ARG A 49 -8.69 6.74 16.52
C ARG A 49 -7.83 5.51 16.22
N ALA A 50 -7.28 4.87 17.26
CA ALA A 50 -6.32 3.76 17.18
C ALA A 50 -5.07 4.06 16.34
N GLN A 51 -4.66 5.33 16.27
CA GLN A 51 -3.49 5.77 15.48
C GLN A 51 -2.19 5.77 16.28
N ILE A 52 -2.28 5.72 17.61
CA ILE A 52 -1.14 5.60 18.52
C ILE A 52 -1.59 4.79 19.73
N GLN A 53 -0.63 4.25 20.48
CA GLN A 53 -0.84 3.69 21.80
C GLN A 53 -0.16 4.59 22.82
N ARG A 54 -0.85 4.94 23.91
CA ARG A 54 -0.24 5.76 24.95
C ARG A 54 0.69 4.96 25.86
N THR A 55 1.79 5.60 26.22
CA THR A 55 2.70 5.15 27.27
C THR A 55 2.60 6.09 28.48
N HIS A 56 3.27 5.74 29.59
CA HIS A 56 3.19 6.49 30.84
C HIS A 56 3.61 7.95 30.68
N GLY A 57 4.58 8.23 29.80
CA GLY A 57 5.10 9.58 29.53
C GLY A 57 4.91 10.08 28.10
N GLY A 58 4.27 9.30 27.22
CA GLY A 58 4.38 9.52 25.78
C GLY A 58 3.39 8.72 24.95
N ALA A 59 3.83 8.32 23.77
CA ALA A 59 3.10 7.46 22.86
C ALA A 59 4.02 6.69 21.91
N THR A 60 3.54 5.56 21.42
CA THR A 60 4.12 4.73 20.36
C THR A 60 3.09 4.54 19.24
N LEU A 61 3.51 4.02 18.08
CA LEU A 61 2.55 3.60 17.04
C LEU A 61 1.81 2.33 17.46
N THR A 62 0.55 2.21 17.03
CA THR A 62 -0.13 0.91 17.02
C THR A 62 0.47 0.03 15.92
N GLU A 63 0.40 -1.29 16.09
CA GLU A 63 0.83 -2.26 15.07
C GLU A 63 0.21 -1.99 13.69
N ARG A 64 -1.08 -1.66 13.66
CA ARG A 64 -1.79 -1.24 12.44
C ARG A 64 -1.09 -0.07 11.73
N MET A 65 -0.64 0.94 12.49
CA MET A 65 0.01 2.12 11.91
C MET A 65 1.42 1.81 11.45
N ILE A 66 2.16 0.95 12.16
CA ILE A 66 3.48 0.47 11.71
C ILE A 66 3.35 -0.14 10.32
N LEU A 67 2.40 -1.06 10.15
CA LEU A 67 2.16 -1.72 8.88
C LEU A 67 1.71 -0.74 7.77
N GLU A 68 0.87 0.24 8.10
CA GLU A 68 0.49 1.31 7.15
C GLU A 68 1.71 2.13 6.71
N PHE A 69 2.58 2.50 7.65
CA PHE A 69 3.82 3.21 7.36
C PHE A 69 4.79 2.36 6.55
N ASP A 70 4.91 1.07 6.82
CA ASP A 70 5.76 0.16 6.03
C ASP A 70 5.30 0.02 4.59
N TYR A 71 3.98 -0.07 4.37
CA TYR A 71 3.43 -0.05 3.01
C TYR A 71 3.70 1.29 2.31
N ARG A 72 3.49 2.42 3.01
CA ARG A 72 3.81 3.76 2.47
C ARG A 72 5.29 3.93 2.17
N ALA A 73 6.16 3.50 3.07
CA ALA A 73 7.60 3.53 2.91
C ALA A 73 8.03 2.71 1.69
N ARG A 74 7.47 1.51 1.51
CA ARG A 74 7.67 0.75 0.27
C ARG A 74 7.20 1.50 -0.96
N ARG A 75 6.03 2.16 -0.92
CA ARG A 75 5.53 2.95 -2.07
C ARG A 75 6.46 4.11 -2.43
N GLU A 76 7.00 4.80 -1.43
CA GLU A 76 7.90 5.94 -1.61
C GLU A 76 9.32 5.51 -2.01
N ALA A 77 9.79 4.37 -1.50
CA ALA A 77 11.09 3.82 -1.82
C ALA A 77 11.21 3.52 -3.32
N ASN A 78 12.26 4.06 -3.94
CA ASN A 78 12.56 3.93 -5.37
C ASN A 78 11.39 4.34 -6.29
N GLN A 79 10.51 5.25 -5.86
CA GLN A 79 9.30 5.62 -6.60
C GLN A 79 9.59 6.04 -8.05
N ALA A 80 10.67 6.81 -8.29
CA ALA A 80 11.05 7.22 -9.64
C ALA A 80 11.35 6.02 -10.55
N ALA A 81 12.06 5.01 -10.04
CA ALA A 81 12.33 3.79 -10.79
C ALA A 81 11.04 2.99 -11.05
N LYS A 82 10.15 2.88 -10.06
CA LYS A 82 8.85 2.20 -10.22
C LYS A 82 7.97 2.85 -11.28
N ARG A 83 7.94 4.18 -11.31
CA ARG A 83 7.26 4.94 -12.37
C ARG A 83 7.86 4.70 -13.74
N ALA A 84 9.18 4.65 -13.84
CA ALA A 84 9.85 4.34 -15.11
C ALA A 84 9.50 2.92 -15.60
N ILE A 85 9.53 1.92 -14.71
CA ILE A 85 9.12 0.54 -15.01
C ILE A 85 7.65 0.50 -15.45
N ALA A 86 6.77 1.17 -14.71
CA ALA A 86 5.35 1.25 -15.03
C ALA A 86 5.09 1.92 -16.40
N ALA A 87 5.84 2.98 -16.73
CA ALA A 87 5.74 3.64 -18.01
C ALA A 87 6.20 2.75 -19.18
N GLU A 88 7.24 1.93 -18.98
CA GLU A 88 7.68 0.95 -19.98
C GLU A 88 6.64 -0.17 -20.15
N ALA A 89 6.15 -0.72 -19.04
CA ALA A 89 5.10 -1.72 -19.01
C ALA A 89 3.81 -1.25 -19.71
N TYR A 90 3.43 0.02 -19.52
CA TYR A 90 2.24 0.62 -20.13
C TYR A 90 2.26 0.59 -21.66
N LYS A 91 3.45 0.62 -22.29
CA LYS A 91 3.57 0.58 -23.76
C LYS A 91 3.06 -0.72 -24.39
N PHE A 92 3.03 -1.80 -23.61
CA PHE A 92 2.52 -3.10 -24.07
C PHE A 92 0.99 -3.18 -23.97
N VAL A 93 0.36 -2.27 -23.22
CA VAL A 93 -1.07 -2.29 -22.96
C VAL A 93 -1.85 -1.73 -24.14
N GLN A 94 -2.88 -2.48 -24.56
CA GLN A 94 -3.78 -2.13 -25.66
C GLN A 94 -5.22 -2.14 -25.18
N SER A 95 -6.04 -1.25 -25.75
CA SER A 95 -7.47 -1.25 -25.47
C SER A 95 -8.11 -2.59 -25.87
N GLY A 96 -8.98 -3.11 -25.01
CA GLY A 96 -9.67 -4.39 -25.15
C GLY A 96 -8.99 -5.54 -24.39
N GLN A 97 -7.79 -5.33 -23.86
CA GLN A 97 -7.06 -6.37 -23.13
C GLN A 97 -7.59 -6.60 -21.71
N ARG A 98 -7.42 -7.84 -21.27
CA ARG A 98 -7.53 -8.30 -19.88
C ARG A 98 -6.14 -8.38 -19.28
N LEU A 99 -5.92 -7.66 -18.19
CA LEU A 99 -4.63 -7.56 -17.53
C LEU A 99 -4.73 -8.19 -16.15
N ILE A 100 -3.76 -9.04 -15.79
CA ILE A 100 -3.52 -9.39 -14.39
C ILE A 100 -2.52 -8.37 -13.82
N LEU A 101 -2.90 -7.68 -12.75
CA LEU A 101 -2.00 -6.80 -12.00
C LEU A 101 -1.74 -7.38 -10.62
N ASP A 102 -0.46 -7.59 -10.32
CA ASP A 102 0.00 -8.02 -9.00
C ASP A 102 -0.16 -6.92 -7.92
N THR A 103 0.22 -7.26 -6.71
CA THR A 103 0.01 -6.58 -5.43
C THR A 103 1.08 -5.55 -5.09
N GLY A 104 2.23 -5.62 -5.76
CA GLY A 104 3.38 -4.76 -5.49
C GLY A 104 3.13 -3.28 -5.78
N THR A 105 3.84 -2.41 -5.05
CA THR A 105 3.77 -0.95 -5.25
C THR A 105 4.19 -0.50 -6.65
N THR A 106 4.94 -1.31 -7.40
CA THR A 106 5.25 -1.05 -8.82
C THR A 106 4.05 -1.28 -9.72
N ALA A 107 3.28 -2.36 -9.50
CA ALA A 107 2.03 -2.62 -10.22
C ALA A 107 0.98 -1.54 -9.94
N LEU A 108 0.97 -0.99 -8.73
CA LEU A 108 0.15 0.18 -8.39
C LEU A 108 0.51 1.43 -9.22
N GLU A 109 1.79 1.70 -9.50
CA GLU A 109 2.17 2.82 -10.39
C GLU A 109 1.69 2.57 -11.83
N LEU A 110 1.66 1.32 -12.32
CA LEU A 110 1.04 1.00 -13.61
C LEU A 110 -0.47 1.24 -13.57
N ALA A 111 -1.16 0.80 -12.52
CA ALA A 111 -2.59 1.03 -12.36
C ALA A 111 -2.95 2.53 -12.42
N MET A 112 -2.13 3.40 -11.83
CA MET A 112 -2.33 4.84 -11.92
C MET A 112 -2.31 5.37 -13.37
N LEU A 113 -1.49 4.77 -14.25
CA LEU A 113 -1.41 5.13 -15.67
C LEU A 113 -2.61 4.61 -16.48
N LEU A 114 -3.17 3.45 -16.12
CA LEU A 114 -4.31 2.83 -16.82
C LEU A 114 -5.59 3.67 -16.79
N LYS A 115 -5.68 4.63 -15.86
CA LYS A 115 -6.79 5.59 -15.77
C LYS A 115 -6.91 6.50 -17.01
N GLY A 116 -5.91 6.49 -17.91
CA GLY A 116 -5.82 7.30 -19.13
C GLY A 116 -6.83 6.99 -20.24
N GLY A 117 -7.81 6.10 -20.04
CA GLY A 117 -8.98 5.98 -20.93
C GLY A 117 -8.97 4.80 -21.92
N LEU A 118 -8.02 3.87 -21.80
CA LEU A 118 -8.11 2.58 -22.51
C LEU A 118 -9.25 1.75 -21.93
N LYS A 119 -10.02 1.07 -22.79
CA LYS A 119 -11.02 0.11 -22.34
C LYS A 119 -10.30 -1.16 -21.91
N LEU A 120 -10.33 -1.53 -20.64
CA LEU A 120 -9.56 -2.65 -20.10
C LEU A 120 -10.40 -3.44 -19.10
N THR A 121 -10.05 -4.72 -18.92
CA THR A 121 -10.45 -5.48 -17.73
C THR A 121 -9.20 -5.75 -16.90
N VAL A 122 -9.20 -5.37 -15.63
CA VAL A 122 -8.08 -5.60 -14.71
C VAL A 122 -8.49 -6.61 -13.65
N ILE A 123 -7.77 -7.72 -13.59
CA ILE A 123 -7.92 -8.76 -12.58
C ILE A 123 -6.79 -8.57 -11.57
N THR A 124 -7.11 -8.42 -10.29
CA THR A 124 -6.08 -8.18 -9.27
C THR A 124 -6.47 -8.75 -7.91
N PRO A 125 -5.52 -9.32 -7.16
CA PRO A 125 -5.69 -9.60 -5.73
C PRO A 125 -5.32 -8.40 -4.84
N SER A 126 -5.03 -7.22 -5.42
CA SER A 126 -4.60 -6.05 -4.67
C SER A 126 -5.76 -5.10 -4.37
N LEU A 127 -6.03 -4.88 -3.09
CA LEU A 127 -6.95 -3.83 -2.65
C LEU A 127 -6.46 -2.43 -3.06
N ALA A 128 -5.14 -2.22 -3.08
CA ALA A 128 -4.57 -0.93 -3.46
C ALA A 128 -4.80 -0.63 -4.95
N VAL A 129 -4.55 -1.60 -5.83
CA VAL A 129 -4.81 -1.46 -7.28
C VAL A 129 -6.30 -1.29 -7.54
N ALA A 130 -7.15 -2.12 -6.92
CA ALA A 130 -8.59 -2.02 -7.09
C ALA A 130 -9.13 -0.66 -6.63
N SER A 131 -8.67 -0.16 -5.48
CA SER A 131 -9.03 1.15 -4.97
C SER A 131 -8.58 2.29 -5.90
N GLU A 132 -7.40 2.16 -6.51
CA GLU A 132 -6.89 3.16 -7.46
C GLU A 132 -7.73 3.21 -8.75
N LEU A 133 -8.23 2.07 -9.21
CA LEU A 133 -8.97 1.92 -10.47
C LEU A 133 -10.49 2.01 -10.31
N GLN A 134 -11.05 1.98 -9.10
CA GLN A 134 -12.50 1.92 -8.86
C GLN A 134 -13.33 3.05 -9.50
N HIS A 135 -12.69 4.17 -9.84
CA HIS A 135 -13.33 5.33 -10.48
C HIS A 135 -12.91 5.51 -11.95
N ALA A 136 -12.13 4.59 -12.51
CA ALA A 136 -11.73 4.62 -13.90
C ALA A 136 -12.86 4.03 -14.77
N SER A 137 -13.69 4.89 -15.35
CA SER A 137 -14.90 4.48 -16.09
C SER A 137 -14.66 3.58 -17.30
N ALA A 138 -13.44 3.56 -17.85
CA ALA A 138 -13.05 2.71 -18.97
C ALA A 138 -12.42 1.37 -18.51
N VAL A 139 -12.18 1.18 -17.21
CA VAL A 139 -11.52 -0.02 -16.68
C VAL A 139 -12.50 -0.80 -15.83
N GLU A 140 -12.86 -2.00 -16.29
CA GLU A 140 -13.58 -2.97 -15.47
C GLU A 140 -12.59 -3.62 -14.50
N VAL A 141 -12.90 -3.64 -13.21
CA VAL A 141 -12.01 -4.19 -12.18
C VAL A 141 -12.63 -5.44 -11.57
N ILE A 142 -11.92 -6.56 -11.68
CA ILE A 142 -12.19 -7.81 -10.99
C ILE A 142 -11.23 -7.92 -9.82
N LEU A 143 -11.70 -7.55 -8.64
CA LEU A 143 -10.99 -7.79 -7.39
C LEU A 143 -11.22 -9.25 -6.96
N LEU A 144 -10.15 -10.03 -6.93
CA LEU A 144 -10.20 -11.41 -6.47
C LEU A 144 -10.53 -11.46 -4.98
N GLY A 145 -11.38 -12.39 -4.56
CA GLY A 145 -11.63 -12.63 -3.13
C GLY A 145 -10.48 -13.38 -2.45
N GLY A 146 -10.53 -13.53 -1.13
CA GLY A 146 -9.57 -14.34 -0.38
C GLY A 146 -9.29 -13.84 1.02
N MET A 147 -8.15 -14.28 1.56
CA MET A 147 -7.64 -13.86 2.86
C MET A 147 -6.83 -12.58 2.72
N LEU A 148 -7.27 -11.51 3.38
CA LEU A 148 -6.50 -10.28 3.48
C LEU A 148 -5.25 -10.50 4.35
N ARG A 149 -4.09 -10.19 3.79
CA ARG A 149 -2.84 -10.30 4.53
C ARG A 149 -2.69 -9.15 5.50
N GLU A 150 -2.34 -9.46 6.74
CA GLU A 150 -2.09 -8.43 7.73
C GLU A 150 -0.97 -7.49 7.27
N GLY A 151 -1.27 -6.19 7.36
CA GLY A 151 -0.34 -5.12 7.01
C GLY A 151 -0.02 -4.92 5.54
N ASN A 152 -0.66 -5.68 4.65
CA ASN A 152 -0.49 -5.55 3.22
C ASN A 152 -1.87 -5.49 2.55
N PRO A 153 -2.11 -4.56 1.61
CA PRO A 153 -3.39 -4.44 0.94
C PRO A 153 -3.53 -5.49 -0.19
N ASP A 154 -3.29 -6.76 0.12
CA ASP A 154 -3.33 -7.89 -0.80
C ASP A 154 -4.10 -9.11 -0.27
N LEU A 155 -4.67 -9.87 -1.21
CA LEU A 155 -5.53 -11.02 -0.96
C LEU A 155 -4.81 -12.30 -1.39
N THR A 156 -4.93 -13.34 -0.58
CA THR A 156 -4.22 -14.61 -0.77
C THR A 156 -5.09 -15.82 -0.45
N GLY A 157 -4.56 -17.01 -0.77
CA GLY A 157 -5.13 -18.29 -0.39
C GLY A 157 -6.10 -18.88 -1.39
N PRO A 158 -6.76 -20.01 -1.04
CA PRO A 158 -7.43 -20.88 -2.02
C PRO A 158 -8.52 -20.18 -2.85
N LEU A 159 -9.23 -19.22 -2.28
CA LEU A 159 -10.25 -18.46 -3.01
C LEU A 159 -9.62 -17.51 -4.04
N THR A 160 -8.50 -16.88 -3.71
CA THR A 160 -7.74 -16.04 -4.66
C THR A 160 -7.14 -16.90 -5.77
N GLU A 161 -6.54 -18.03 -5.38
CA GLU A 161 -5.94 -19.00 -6.30
C GLU A 161 -6.97 -19.52 -7.31
N HIS A 162 -8.12 -20.00 -6.83
CA HIS A 162 -9.19 -20.48 -7.69
C HIS A 162 -9.80 -19.35 -8.53
N GLY A 163 -9.91 -18.16 -7.95
CA GLY A 163 -10.31 -16.95 -8.67
C GLY A 163 -9.44 -16.69 -9.90
N LEU A 164 -8.12 -16.74 -9.75
CA LEU A 164 -7.19 -16.57 -10.87
C LEU A 164 -7.38 -17.64 -11.96
N GLU A 165 -7.59 -18.90 -11.57
CA GLU A 165 -7.76 -20.02 -12.51
C GLU A 165 -9.02 -19.88 -13.41
N MET A 166 -10.00 -19.08 -13.00
CA MET A 166 -11.21 -18.83 -13.80
C MET A 166 -10.99 -17.85 -14.96
N PHE A 167 -9.88 -17.12 -14.99
CA PHE A 167 -9.66 -16.07 -15.98
C PHE A 167 -8.46 -16.36 -16.88
N ALA A 168 -8.63 -16.12 -18.18
CA ALA A 168 -7.52 -15.95 -19.09
C ALA A 168 -7.23 -14.46 -19.25
N ALA A 169 -5.96 -14.07 -19.17
CA ALA A 169 -5.50 -12.70 -19.37
C ALA A 169 -4.61 -12.61 -20.62
N ASP A 170 -4.60 -11.43 -21.23
CA ASP A 170 -3.75 -11.17 -22.40
C ASP A 170 -2.33 -10.76 -21.96
N LEU A 171 -2.21 -10.11 -20.80
CA LEU A 171 -0.93 -9.76 -20.17
C LEU A 171 -1.02 -9.92 -18.65
N ALA A 172 0.09 -10.27 -18.02
CA ALA A 172 0.27 -10.24 -16.57
C ALA A 172 1.47 -9.37 -16.21
N PHE A 173 1.27 -8.44 -15.28
CA PHE A 173 2.32 -7.58 -14.73
C PHE A 173 2.57 -7.98 -13.28
N GLN A 174 3.67 -8.70 -13.07
CA GLN A 174 4.00 -9.36 -11.81
C GLN A 174 5.24 -8.75 -11.16
N GLY A 175 5.18 -8.50 -9.86
CA GLY A 175 6.33 -8.14 -9.04
C GLY A 175 7.18 -9.34 -8.65
N ALA A 176 8.38 -9.09 -8.15
CA ALA A 176 9.31 -10.11 -7.71
C ALA A 176 10.18 -9.58 -6.57
N ASP A 177 10.45 -10.40 -5.56
CA ASP A 177 11.51 -10.14 -4.58
C ASP A 177 12.88 -10.56 -5.14
N GLY A 178 12.89 -11.50 -6.08
CA GLY A 178 14.08 -11.93 -6.80
C GLY A 178 13.74 -12.60 -8.12
N ILE A 179 14.68 -12.55 -9.07
CA ILE A 179 14.57 -13.24 -10.37
C ILE A 179 15.83 -14.09 -10.53
N GLY A 180 15.63 -15.40 -10.72
CA GLY A 180 16.68 -16.36 -11.03
C GLY A 180 17.21 -16.17 -12.45
N VAL A 181 18.42 -16.68 -12.69
CA VAL A 181 19.04 -16.64 -14.03
C VAL A 181 18.26 -17.42 -15.09
N ASP A 182 17.41 -18.33 -14.66
CA ASP A 182 16.48 -19.13 -15.47
C ASP A 182 15.13 -18.42 -15.71
N GLY A 183 14.95 -17.20 -15.20
CA GLY A 183 13.69 -16.46 -15.26
C GLY A 183 12.69 -16.83 -14.16
N SER A 184 13.06 -17.69 -13.20
CA SER A 184 12.21 -18.00 -12.05
C SER A 184 12.04 -16.77 -11.17
N ILE A 185 10.80 -16.38 -10.89
CA ILE A 185 10.49 -15.27 -9.97
C ILE A 185 10.20 -15.83 -8.58
N TYR A 186 10.81 -15.21 -7.58
CA TYR A 186 10.75 -15.57 -6.16
C TYR A 186 10.02 -14.48 -5.36
N ASN A 187 9.26 -14.93 -4.36
CA ASN A 187 8.58 -14.09 -3.38
C ASN A 187 8.86 -14.66 -1.99
N SER A 188 9.15 -13.78 -1.03
CA SER A 188 9.49 -14.15 0.35
C SER A 188 8.29 -14.63 1.17
N ASP A 189 7.07 -14.23 0.82
CA ASP A 189 5.84 -14.71 1.46
C ASP A 189 5.29 -15.93 0.71
N LEU A 190 5.23 -17.08 1.38
CA LEU A 190 4.74 -18.34 0.81
C LEU A 190 3.33 -18.21 0.19
N ARG A 191 2.45 -17.41 0.81
CA ARG A 191 1.07 -17.26 0.34
C ARG A 191 1.02 -16.47 -0.97
N LEU A 192 1.83 -15.41 -1.08
CA LEU A 192 1.96 -14.67 -2.34
C LEU A 192 2.68 -15.49 -3.39
N ALA A 193 3.76 -16.19 -3.04
CA ALA A 193 4.51 -17.06 -3.96
C ALA A 193 3.59 -18.07 -4.67
N ARG A 194 2.58 -18.60 -3.97
CA ARG A 194 1.58 -19.49 -4.56
C ARG A 194 0.66 -18.79 -5.56
N VAL A 195 0.11 -17.64 -5.19
CA VAL A 195 -0.73 -16.81 -6.07
C VAL A 195 0.06 -16.41 -7.33
N ASP A 196 1.31 -16.00 -7.13
CA ASP A 196 2.30 -15.61 -8.14
C ASP A 196 2.62 -16.71 -9.16
N GLN A 197 2.61 -17.98 -8.75
CA GLN A 197 2.80 -19.12 -9.65
C GLN A 197 1.60 -19.33 -10.58
N ILE A 198 0.39 -19.04 -10.09
CA ILE A 198 -0.84 -19.23 -10.86
C ILE A 198 -0.98 -18.12 -11.90
N MET A 199 -0.60 -16.88 -11.58
CA MET A 199 -0.61 -15.76 -12.52
C MET A 199 0.18 -15.99 -13.82
N ARG A 200 1.11 -16.96 -13.83
CA ARG A 200 1.96 -17.27 -14.99
C ARG A 200 1.44 -18.40 -15.87
N ARG A 201 0.36 -19.06 -15.47
CA ARG A 201 -0.23 -20.17 -16.22
C ARG A 201 -1.17 -19.64 -17.31
#